data_AF-A0A2N9MUK8-F1
#
_entry.id   AF-A0A2N9MUK8-F1
#
_cell.length_a   1.000
_cell.length_b   1.000
_cell.length_c   1.000
_cell.angle_alpha   90.00
_cell.angle_beta   90.00
_cell.angle_gamma   90.00
#
_symmetry.space_group_name_H-M   'P 1'
#
loop_
_entity.id
_entity.type
_entity.pdbx_description
1 polymer ?
#
loop_
_entity_poly.entity_id
_entity_poly.type
_entity_poly.pdbx_seq_one_letter_code
_entity_poly.pdbx_strand_id
1 'polypeptide(L)'
;MGALLLLTVLWARREPTPPTSITLEPARLLADGYDTATLTFHSARRPHIAISPPYAATVEDLTDSNARIRAAVLPAQISVRLEFPNFPPSVLPLTTSLAAADSFQDGTPDFLRLDEDRDRLAFRRWFTFLAETQYFQAPAARPAEINDCAALIRYAYRETFRPHETGWAEGARVPVVPAFDPPGKYRYPYTPLGAALFRVRAGPLDPADFSSGAFAQFADAQNLRRYNTHFVTRDLSLAQSGDLLFFHHEETFHSMIYLGASQLRPDGNRYVVYHTGPDGGDPGEIKRLSVTELLHFPQLDWRPLPANPNFLGVYRWNILREAL
;
A
#
# COMPACT_ATOMS: atom_id res chain seq x y z
N MET A 1 -75.03 -9.06 -35.89
CA MET A 1 -73.67 -9.27 -36.44
C MET A 1 -72.69 -8.50 -35.58
N GLY A 2 -71.74 -9.17 -34.94
CA GLY A 2 -70.72 -8.54 -34.11
C GLY A 2 -69.92 -9.61 -33.37
N ALA A 3 -68.97 -10.23 -34.07
CA ALA A 3 -68.05 -11.20 -33.49
C ALA A 3 -66.86 -10.46 -32.86
N LEU A 4 -66.69 -10.58 -31.56
CA LEU A 4 -65.52 -10.07 -30.84
C LEU A 4 -64.40 -11.13 -30.91
N LEU A 5 -63.34 -10.82 -31.65
CA LEU A 5 -62.09 -11.61 -31.68
C LEU A 5 -61.21 -11.17 -30.51
N LEU A 6 -61.11 -12.02 -29.49
CA LEU A 6 -60.13 -11.91 -28.40
C LEU A 6 -58.79 -12.48 -28.88
N LEU A 7 -57.86 -11.60 -29.26
CA LEU A 7 -56.47 -11.93 -29.52
C LEU A 7 -55.72 -12.05 -28.19
N THR A 8 -55.50 -13.29 -27.75
CA THR A 8 -54.57 -13.60 -26.65
C THR A 8 -53.15 -13.63 -27.20
N VAL A 9 -52.39 -12.56 -26.96
CA VAL A 9 -50.96 -12.53 -27.23
C VAL A 9 -50.24 -13.33 -26.14
N LEU A 10 -49.91 -14.58 -26.45
CA LEU A 10 -49.02 -15.43 -25.63
C LEU A 10 -47.58 -14.90 -25.74
N TRP A 11 -47.17 -14.08 -24.78
CA TRP A 11 -45.74 -13.82 -24.54
C TRP A 11 -45.10 -15.10 -24.02
N ALA A 12 -44.42 -15.84 -24.90
CA ALA A 12 -43.53 -16.92 -24.50
C ALA A 12 -42.41 -16.34 -23.63
N ARG A 13 -42.50 -16.55 -22.32
CA ARG A 13 -41.38 -16.29 -21.40
C ARG A 13 -40.25 -17.23 -21.81
N ARG A 14 -39.20 -16.72 -22.46
CA ARG A 14 -37.94 -17.47 -22.60
C ARG A 14 -37.46 -17.78 -21.19
N GLU A 15 -37.51 -19.05 -20.80
CA GLU A 15 -36.87 -19.49 -19.58
C GLU A 15 -35.37 -19.18 -19.68
N PRO A 16 -34.75 -18.58 -18.65
CA PRO A 16 -33.33 -18.31 -18.66
C PRO A 16 -32.58 -19.64 -18.81
N THR A 17 -31.62 -19.68 -19.72
CA THR A 17 -30.74 -20.86 -19.87
C THR A 17 -29.72 -20.88 -18.72
N PRO A 18 -29.48 -22.04 -18.08
CA PRO A 18 -28.41 -22.17 -17.10
C PRO A 18 -27.05 -21.84 -17.73
N PRO A 19 -26.06 -21.39 -16.93
CA PRO A 19 -24.72 -21.18 -17.43
C PRO A 19 -24.18 -22.49 -18.02
N THR A 20 -23.77 -22.46 -19.29
CA THR A 20 -23.44 -23.68 -20.04
C THR A 20 -22.00 -24.14 -19.82
N SER A 21 -21.10 -23.23 -19.44
CA SER A 21 -19.76 -23.55 -18.95
C SER A 21 -19.26 -22.47 -18.01
N ILE A 22 -18.48 -22.89 -17.01
CA ILE A 22 -17.76 -22.02 -16.08
C ILE A 22 -16.37 -22.62 -15.88
N THR A 23 -15.32 -21.85 -16.14
CA THR A 23 -13.92 -22.30 -15.98
C THR A 23 -13.09 -21.25 -15.24
N LEU A 24 -12.10 -21.69 -14.48
CA LEU A 24 -11.14 -20.83 -13.79
C LEU A 24 -9.73 -21.38 -14.02
N GLU A 25 -8.92 -20.67 -14.81
CA GLU A 25 -7.59 -21.14 -15.19
C GLU A 25 -6.53 -20.04 -15.08
N PRO A 26 -5.35 -20.34 -14.47
CA PRO A 26 -5.04 -21.58 -13.75
C PRO A 26 -5.75 -21.67 -12.39
N ALA A 27 -5.90 -22.88 -11.86
CA ALA A 27 -6.48 -23.13 -10.53
C ALA A 27 -5.46 -22.97 -9.38
N ARG A 28 -4.20 -22.64 -9.70
CA ARG A 28 -3.12 -22.36 -8.75
C ARG A 28 -2.38 -21.10 -9.18
N LEU A 29 -2.14 -20.21 -8.21
CA LEU A 29 -1.44 -18.94 -8.40
C LEU A 29 -0.33 -18.78 -7.36
N LEU A 30 0.62 -17.91 -7.66
CA LEU A 30 1.53 -17.36 -6.66
C LEU A 30 0.83 -16.27 -5.85
N ALA A 31 1.05 -16.27 -4.55
CA ALA A 31 0.61 -15.23 -3.63
C ALA A 31 1.59 -14.06 -3.67
N ASP A 32 1.77 -13.46 -4.84
CA ASP A 32 2.69 -12.35 -5.09
C ASP A 32 1.97 -11.00 -5.23
N GLY A 33 0.64 -10.96 -5.21
CA GLY A 33 -0.14 -9.75 -5.40
C GLY A 33 -0.43 -9.39 -6.86
N TYR A 34 0.10 -10.12 -7.84
CA TYR A 34 -0.06 -9.82 -9.27
C TYR A 34 -0.43 -11.02 -10.14
N ASP A 35 -0.16 -12.25 -9.70
CA ASP A 35 -0.51 -13.46 -10.45
C ASP A 35 -2.04 -13.58 -10.60
N THR A 36 -2.50 -14.06 -11.75
CA THR A 36 -3.92 -14.00 -12.12
C THR A 36 -4.46 -15.28 -12.72
N ALA A 37 -5.73 -15.55 -12.44
CA ALA A 37 -6.54 -16.56 -13.12
C ALA A 37 -7.66 -15.91 -13.93
N THR A 38 -7.98 -16.48 -15.07
CA THR A 38 -9.11 -16.06 -15.89
C THR A 38 -10.32 -16.90 -15.53
N LEU A 39 -11.37 -16.23 -15.05
CA LEU A 39 -12.69 -16.80 -14.84
C LEU A 39 -13.51 -16.58 -16.11
N THR A 40 -13.92 -17.65 -16.79
CA THR A 40 -14.80 -17.59 -17.96
C THR A 40 -16.15 -18.20 -17.63
N PHE A 41 -17.23 -17.56 -18.06
CA PHE A 41 -18.58 -18.08 -17.92
C PHE A 41 -19.42 -17.75 -19.16
N HIS A 42 -20.32 -18.66 -19.52
CA HIS A 42 -21.28 -18.45 -20.61
C HIS A 42 -22.69 -18.37 -20.05
N SER A 43 -23.21 -17.14 -19.91
CA SER A 43 -24.53 -16.87 -19.35
C SER A 43 -25.18 -15.66 -20.03
N ALA A 44 -26.51 -15.57 -19.95
CA ALA A 44 -27.24 -14.41 -20.44
C ALA A 44 -27.15 -13.17 -19.51
N ARG A 45 -26.66 -13.36 -18.27
CA ARG A 45 -26.53 -12.32 -17.24
C ARG A 45 -25.24 -12.48 -16.48
N ARG A 46 -24.65 -11.36 -16.04
CA ARG A 46 -23.47 -11.36 -15.19
C ARG A 46 -23.75 -12.01 -13.83
N PRO A 47 -22.82 -12.83 -13.30
CA PRO A 47 -22.90 -13.33 -11.94
C PRO A 47 -22.49 -12.26 -10.93
N HIS A 48 -22.98 -12.38 -9.71
CA HIS A 48 -22.29 -11.83 -8.55
C HIS A 48 -21.14 -12.77 -8.19
N ILE A 49 -19.92 -12.25 -8.06
CA ILE A 49 -18.71 -13.04 -7.77
C ILE A 49 -18.24 -12.69 -6.37
N ALA A 50 -18.15 -13.69 -5.49
CA ALA A 50 -17.63 -13.55 -4.14
C ALA A 50 -16.37 -14.39 -3.95
N ILE A 51 -15.37 -13.81 -3.27
CA ILE A 51 -14.11 -14.46 -2.92
C ILE A 51 -14.12 -14.76 -1.43
N SER A 52 -13.77 -16.00 -1.07
CA SER A 52 -13.60 -16.41 0.33
C SER A 52 -12.25 -17.11 0.53
N PRO A 53 -11.37 -16.63 1.43
CA PRO A 53 -11.53 -15.42 2.23
C PRO A 53 -11.37 -14.14 1.39
N PRO A 54 -12.04 -13.02 1.75
CA PRO A 54 -12.13 -11.83 0.89
C PRO A 54 -10.80 -11.08 0.69
N TYR A 55 -9.79 -11.34 1.52
CA TYR A 55 -8.47 -10.73 1.42
C TYR A 55 -7.48 -11.52 0.56
N ALA A 56 -7.84 -12.73 0.10
CA ALA A 56 -6.89 -13.62 -0.59
C ALA A 56 -6.82 -13.41 -2.12
N ALA A 57 -7.82 -12.78 -2.71
CA ALA A 57 -7.83 -12.39 -4.13
C ALA A 57 -8.84 -11.27 -4.38
N THR A 58 -8.66 -10.57 -5.50
CA THR A 58 -9.57 -9.52 -5.98
C THR A 58 -10.14 -9.90 -7.34
N VAL A 59 -11.41 -9.57 -7.58
CA VAL A 59 -12.06 -9.68 -8.89
C VAL A 59 -11.84 -8.38 -9.66
N GLU A 60 -11.33 -8.48 -10.87
CA GLU A 60 -11.03 -7.38 -11.77
C GLU A 60 -11.64 -7.60 -13.16
N ASP A 61 -11.79 -6.52 -13.92
CA ASP A 61 -12.18 -6.54 -15.33
C ASP A 61 -13.41 -7.41 -15.64
N LEU A 62 -14.46 -7.34 -14.80
CA LEU A 62 -15.69 -8.10 -15.01
C LEU A 62 -16.42 -7.64 -16.28
N THR A 63 -16.50 -8.53 -17.27
CA THR A 63 -17.26 -8.37 -18.51
C THR A 63 -18.55 -9.21 -18.48
N ASP A 64 -19.20 -9.34 -19.64
CA ASP A 64 -20.40 -10.20 -19.79
C ASP A 64 -20.08 -11.69 -19.83
N SER A 65 -18.81 -12.08 -20.03
CA SER A 65 -18.42 -13.49 -20.18
C SER A 65 -17.14 -13.88 -19.45
N ASN A 66 -16.42 -12.94 -18.86
CA ASN A 66 -15.21 -13.23 -18.10
C ASN A 66 -14.96 -12.24 -16.96
N ALA A 67 -14.05 -12.61 -16.07
CA ALA A 67 -13.43 -11.75 -15.07
C ALA A 67 -11.99 -12.22 -14.81
N ARG A 68 -11.13 -11.34 -14.33
CA ARG A 68 -9.80 -11.69 -13.84
C ARG A 68 -9.82 -11.83 -12.33
N ILE A 69 -9.25 -12.90 -11.81
CA ILE A 69 -9.04 -13.11 -10.38
C ILE A 69 -7.56 -12.90 -10.10
N ARG A 70 -7.20 -11.79 -9.45
CA ARG A 70 -5.81 -11.48 -9.08
C ARG A 70 -5.54 -11.92 -7.64
N ALA A 71 -4.48 -12.70 -7.45
CA ALA A 71 -4.05 -13.16 -6.13
C ALA A 71 -3.60 -11.97 -5.25
N ALA A 72 -3.85 -12.08 -3.94
CA ALA A 72 -3.18 -11.23 -2.95
C ALA A 72 -1.82 -11.86 -2.54
N VAL A 73 -1.18 -11.31 -1.51
CA VAL A 73 0.14 -11.76 -1.04
C VAL A 73 0.09 -12.90 0.00
N LEU A 74 -1.09 -13.38 0.35
CA LEU A 74 -1.27 -14.47 1.33
C LEU A 74 -1.51 -15.82 0.64
N PRO A 75 -0.82 -16.89 1.05
CA PRO A 75 -1.18 -18.25 0.65
C PRO A 75 -2.54 -18.63 1.26
N ALA A 76 -3.43 -19.18 0.44
CA ALA A 76 -4.79 -19.53 0.84
C ALA A 76 -5.42 -20.62 -0.05
N GLN A 77 -6.38 -21.33 0.53
CA GLN A 77 -7.41 -22.05 -0.22
C GLN A 77 -8.58 -21.10 -0.42
N ILE A 78 -8.87 -20.77 -1.69
CA ILE A 78 -9.83 -19.75 -2.09
C ILE A 78 -11.04 -20.44 -2.73
N SER A 79 -12.23 -20.05 -2.28
CA SER A 79 -13.49 -20.38 -2.93
C SER A 79 -13.96 -19.20 -3.77
N VAL A 80 -13.99 -19.36 -5.09
CA VAL A 80 -14.57 -18.39 -6.04
C VAL A 80 -16.02 -18.78 -6.27
N ARG A 81 -16.95 -18.04 -5.67
CA ARG A 81 -18.39 -18.32 -5.73
C ARG A 81 -19.07 -17.42 -6.75
N LEU A 82 -19.77 -18.03 -7.70
CA LEU A 82 -20.55 -17.35 -8.74
C LEU A 82 -22.04 -17.55 -8.47
N GLU A 83 -22.78 -16.45 -8.40
CA GLU A 83 -24.24 -16.45 -8.20
C GLU A 83 -24.92 -15.84 -9.42
N PHE A 84 -25.58 -16.69 -10.21
CA PHE A 84 -26.41 -16.27 -11.33
C PHE A 84 -27.87 -16.14 -10.88
N PRO A 85 -28.63 -15.16 -11.37
CA PRO A 85 -30.04 -15.02 -11.03
C PRO A 85 -30.84 -16.30 -11.35
N ASN A 86 -31.57 -16.81 -10.37
CA ASN A 86 -32.43 -18.01 -10.47
C ASN A 86 -31.69 -19.36 -10.67
N PHE A 87 -30.37 -19.41 -10.46
CA PHE A 87 -29.59 -20.65 -10.53
C PHE A 87 -28.87 -20.93 -9.21
N PRO A 88 -28.59 -22.21 -8.90
CA PRO A 88 -27.75 -22.54 -7.76
C PRO A 88 -26.34 -21.95 -7.95
N PRO A 89 -25.68 -21.56 -6.84
CA PRO A 89 -24.34 -21.00 -6.88
C PRO A 89 -23.34 -22.05 -7.39
N SER A 90 -22.40 -21.61 -8.21
CA SER A 90 -21.24 -22.41 -8.62
C SER A 90 -20.03 -22.00 -7.79
N VAL A 91 -19.21 -22.96 -7.34
CA VAL A 91 -18.01 -22.69 -6.54
C VAL A 91 -16.82 -23.36 -7.20
N LEU A 92 -15.80 -22.56 -7.51
CA LEU A 92 -14.55 -23.04 -8.11
C LEU A 92 -13.42 -22.91 -7.07
N PRO A 93 -12.61 -23.95 -6.87
CA PRO A 93 -11.44 -23.86 -6.01
C PRO A 93 -10.30 -23.13 -6.72
N LEU A 94 -9.58 -22.31 -5.96
CA LEU A 94 -8.33 -21.65 -6.36
C LEU A 94 -7.35 -21.77 -5.19
N THR A 95 -6.09 -22.07 -5.46
CA THR A 95 -5.06 -22.10 -4.41
C THR A 95 -3.98 -21.07 -4.70
N THR A 96 -3.55 -20.34 -3.68
CA THR A 96 -2.35 -19.50 -3.78
C THR A 96 -1.22 -20.07 -2.92
N SER A 97 0.03 -19.99 -3.41
CA SER A 97 1.24 -20.41 -2.68
C SER A 97 2.18 -19.24 -2.42
N LEU A 98 2.83 -19.23 -1.25
CA LEU A 98 3.70 -18.11 -0.82
C LEU A 98 4.80 -17.80 -1.85
N ALA A 99 4.91 -16.54 -2.25
CA ALA A 99 5.99 -16.03 -3.09
C ALA A 99 7.06 -15.32 -2.24
N ALA A 100 7.91 -16.08 -1.54
CA ALA A 100 8.91 -15.56 -0.59
C ALA A 100 10.30 -15.31 -1.22
N ALA A 101 10.36 -14.87 -2.48
CA ALA A 101 11.62 -14.48 -3.09
C ALA A 101 12.15 -13.17 -2.48
N ASP A 102 13.45 -12.96 -2.53
CA ASP A 102 14.14 -11.70 -2.17
C ASP A 102 15.12 -11.37 -3.30
N SER A 103 14.58 -10.83 -4.40
CA SER A 103 15.31 -10.65 -5.65
C SER A 103 16.50 -9.70 -5.54
N PHE A 104 16.52 -8.82 -4.52
CA PHE A 104 17.63 -7.89 -4.27
C PHE A 104 18.56 -8.33 -3.14
N GLN A 105 18.27 -9.45 -2.48
CA GLN A 105 19.03 -9.97 -1.34
C GLN A 105 19.24 -8.93 -0.22
N ASP A 106 18.28 -8.02 -0.07
CA ASP A 106 18.31 -6.94 0.94
C ASP A 106 17.41 -7.26 2.15
N GLY A 107 16.82 -8.46 2.16
CA GLY A 107 15.95 -8.94 3.21
C GLY A 107 14.49 -8.52 3.05
N THR A 108 14.15 -7.71 2.04
CA THR A 108 12.77 -7.32 1.74
C THR A 108 12.14 -8.34 0.79
N PRO A 109 11.13 -9.11 1.22
CA PRO A 109 10.47 -10.08 0.35
C PRO A 109 9.80 -9.39 -0.83
N ASP A 110 9.83 -10.05 -1.98
CA ASP A 110 9.30 -9.52 -3.24
C ASP A 110 7.78 -9.32 -3.19
N PHE A 111 7.04 -10.10 -2.38
CA PHE A 111 5.61 -9.84 -2.16
C PHE A 111 5.33 -8.46 -1.54
N LEU A 112 6.31 -7.79 -0.91
CA LEU A 112 6.17 -6.41 -0.44
C LEU A 112 6.58 -5.35 -1.48
N ARG A 113 7.35 -5.72 -2.51
CA ARG A 113 7.84 -4.77 -3.52
C ARG A 113 6.72 -4.38 -4.48
N LEU A 114 6.59 -3.10 -4.80
CA LEU A 114 5.57 -2.62 -5.71
C LEU A 114 6.13 -2.65 -7.13
N ASP A 115 5.83 -3.72 -7.88
CA ASP A 115 6.38 -3.95 -9.22
C ASP A 115 5.70 -3.13 -10.32
N GLU A 116 4.45 -2.70 -10.12
CA GLU A 116 3.75 -1.81 -11.06
C GLU A 116 4.00 -0.33 -10.76
N ASP A 117 4.17 0.47 -11.82
CA ASP A 117 4.33 1.94 -11.72
C ASP A 117 3.14 2.60 -11.02
N ARG A 118 1.93 2.09 -11.28
CA ARG A 118 0.70 2.56 -10.65
C ARG A 118 0.79 2.44 -9.13
N ASP A 119 1.23 1.29 -8.64
CA ASP A 119 1.34 1.00 -7.20
C ASP A 119 2.45 1.81 -6.55
N ARG A 120 3.61 1.95 -7.21
CA ARG A 120 4.69 2.84 -6.75
C ARG A 120 4.22 4.29 -6.63
N LEU A 121 3.51 4.79 -7.63
CA LEU A 121 2.97 6.16 -7.63
C LEU A 121 1.90 6.33 -6.55
N ALA A 122 0.99 5.37 -6.42
CA ALA A 122 -0.05 5.35 -5.39
C ALA A 122 0.58 5.40 -3.99
N PHE A 123 1.60 4.58 -3.74
CA PHE A 123 2.33 4.59 -2.48
C PHE A 123 2.94 5.96 -2.19
N ARG A 124 3.67 6.55 -3.14
CA ARG A 124 4.31 7.87 -2.94
C ARG A 124 3.28 8.95 -2.62
N ARG A 125 2.14 8.96 -3.31
CA ARG A 125 1.05 9.94 -3.10
C ARG A 125 0.43 9.79 -1.72
N TRP A 126 0.00 8.59 -1.37
CA TRP A 126 -0.61 8.31 -0.07
C TRP A 126 0.37 8.53 1.08
N PHE A 127 1.59 8.00 0.98
CA PHE A 127 2.61 8.12 2.02
C PHE A 127 2.91 9.59 2.36
N THR A 128 3.14 10.43 1.35
CA THR A 128 3.43 11.85 1.57
C THR A 128 2.20 12.65 1.99
N PHE A 129 1.01 12.33 1.47
CA PHE A 129 -0.25 12.96 1.89
C PHE A 129 -0.54 12.69 3.38
N LEU A 130 -0.42 11.42 3.79
CA LEU A 130 -0.69 10.99 5.16
C LEU A 130 0.30 11.60 6.15
N ALA A 131 1.58 11.68 5.76
CA ALA A 131 2.60 12.35 6.55
C ALA A 131 2.38 13.87 6.66
N GLU A 132 2.12 14.55 5.54
CA GLU A 132 1.89 16.00 5.53
C GLU A 132 0.63 16.40 6.31
N THR A 133 -0.42 15.57 6.26
CA THR A 133 -1.66 15.81 7.00
C THR A 133 -1.41 15.97 8.50
N GLN A 134 -0.47 15.23 9.07
CA GLN A 134 -0.21 15.29 10.52
C GLN A 134 0.30 16.66 10.98
N TYR A 135 1.00 17.40 10.11
CA TYR A 135 1.42 18.77 10.39
C TYR A 135 0.23 19.72 10.55
N PHE A 136 -0.81 19.56 9.74
CA PHE A 136 -2.00 20.41 9.77
C PHE A 136 -3.03 20.00 10.84
N GLN A 137 -2.85 18.84 11.48
CA GLN A 137 -3.65 18.42 12.61
C GLN A 137 -3.14 19.04 13.92
N ALA A 138 -4.09 19.42 14.79
CA ALA A 138 -3.78 19.79 16.16
C ALA A 138 -3.10 18.62 16.89
N PRO A 139 -2.12 18.86 17.79
CA PRO A 139 -1.39 17.79 18.47
C PRO A 139 -2.29 16.73 19.13
N ALA A 140 -3.35 17.14 19.83
CA ALA A 140 -4.30 16.24 20.49
C ALA A 140 -5.19 15.42 19.53
N ALA A 141 -5.19 15.75 18.24
CA ALA A 141 -5.92 15.02 17.21
C ALA A 141 -5.07 13.99 16.47
N ARG A 142 -3.74 14.04 16.62
CA ARG A 142 -2.83 13.12 15.94
C ARG A 142 -2.95 11.72 16.55
N PRO A 143 -2.69 10.67 15.76
CA PRO A 143 -2.52 9.32 16.28
C PRO A 143 -1.45 9.29 17.38
N ALA A 144 -1.79 8.72 18.54
CA ALA A 144 -0.92 8.70 19.72
C ALA A 144 0.41 7.98 19.50
N GLU A 145 0.50 7.14 18.46
CA GLU A 145 1.75 6.48 18.10
C GLU A 145 2.79 7.42 17.48
N ILE A 146 2.39 8.58 16.97
CA ILE A 146 3.32 9.54 16.35
C ILE A 146 3.97 10.39 17.45
N ASN A 147 5.10 9.90 17.97
CA ASN A 147 5.85 10.53 19.05
C ASN A 147 7.33 10.78 18.71
N ASP A 148 7.82 10.31 17.56
CA ASP A 148 9.17 10.55 17.07
C ASP A 148 9.22 10.54 15.53
N CYS A 149 10.39 10.85 14.97
CA CYS A 149 10.58 10.94 13.52
C CYS A 149 10.29 9.60 12.79
N ALA A 150 10.73 8.48 13.37
CA ALA A 150 10.52 7.16 12.80
C ALA A 150 9.07 6.70 12.95
N ALA A 151 8.37 7.11 14.01
CA ALA A 151 6.97 6.81 14.25
C ALA A 151 6.06 7.49 13.23
N LEU A 152 6.34 8.75 12.86
CA LEU A 152 5.65 9.42 11.75
C LEU A 152 5.80 8.64 10.44
N ILE A 153 7.03 8.21 10.13
CA ILE A 153 7.33 7.40 8.95
C ILE A 153 6.57 6.07 8.97
N ARG A 154 6.63 5.33 10.09
CA ARG A 154 5.97 4.03 10.23
C ARG A 154 4.45 4.14 10.15
N TYR A 155 3.87 5.18 10.76
CA TYR A 155 2.46 5.50 10.65
C TYR A 155 2.06 5.70 9.18
N ALA A 156 2.69 6.66 8.49
CA ALA A 156 2.36 6.97 7.11
C ALA A 156 2.53 5.77 6.18
N TYR A 157 3.57 4.95 6.39
CA TYR A 157 3.82 3.73 5.63
C TYR A 157 2.68 2.71 5.80
N ARG A 158 2.31 2.34 7.03
CA ARG A 158 1.25 1.35 7.25
C ARG A 158 -0.10 1.86 6.80
N GLU A 159 -0.38 3.13 7.07
CA GLU A 159 -1.64 3.76 6.75
C GLU A 159 -1.87 3.87 5.24
N THR A 160 -0.80 3.93 4.45
CA THR A 160 -0.86 3.85 2.97
C THR A 160 -1.49 2.54 2.48
N PHE A 161 -1.29 1.43 3.20
CA PHE A 161 -1.81 0.11 2.83
C PHE A 161 -3.09 -0.29 3.58
N ARG A 162 -3.60 0.56 4.47
CA ARG A 162 -4.90 0.31 5.11
C ARG A 162 -6.03 0.58 4.11
N PRO A 163 -7.13 -0.18 4.17
CA PRO A 163 -8.33 0.17 3.41
C PRO A 163 -8.86 1.55 3.82
N HIS A 164 -8.94 2.47 2.86
CA HIS A 164 -9.50 3.82 3.04
C HIS A 164 -11.02 3.82 2.82
N GLU A 165 -11.73 2.94 3.53
CA GLU A 165 -13.17 2.71 3.38
C GLU A 165 -14.02 3.73 4.17
N THR A 166 -15.34 3.59 4.13
CA THR A 166 -16.28 4.48 4.83
C THR A 166 -15.91 4.64 6.31
N GLY A 167 -15.82 5.89 6.77
CA GLY A 167 -15.45 6.23 8.15
C GLY A 167 -13.93 6.31 8.40
N TRP A 168 -13.09 5.82 7.48
CA TRP A 168 -11.64 5.95 7.58
C TRP A 168 -11.21 7.42 7.74
N ALA A 169 -11.76 8.31 6.92
CA ALA A 169 -11.38 9.71 6.90
C ALA A 169 -11.67 10.43 8.23
N GLU A 170 -12.79 10.08 8.86
CA GLU A 170 -13.18 10.59 10.18
C GLU A 170 -12.23 10.07 11.26
N GLY A 171 -11.93 8.76 11.25
CA GLY A 171 -10.99 8.14 12.18
C GLY A 171 -9.56 8.69 12.04
N ALA A 172 -9.10 8.88 10.80
CA ALA A 172 -7.79 9.44 10.46
C ALA A 172 -7.74 10.98 10.58
N ARG A 173 -8.90 11.62 10.81
CA ARG A 173 -9.08 13.08 10.93
C ARG A 173 -8.45 13.84 9.77
N VAL A 174 -8.57 13.31 8.56
CA VAL A 174 -8.03 13.96 7.35
C VAL A 174 -9.00 15.06 6.90
N PRO A 175 -8.50 16.25 6.53
CA PRO A 175 -9.36 17.38 6.17
C PRO A 175 -10.11 17.16 4.85
N VAL A 176 -9.51 16.40 3.93
CA VAL A 176 -10.05 16.03 2.61
C VAL A 176 -9.59 14.61 2.31
N VAL A 177 -10.48 13.77 1.78
CA VAL A 177 -10.08 12.46 1.25
C VAL A 177 -9.61 12.66 -0.18
N PRO A 178 -8.33 12.40 -0.49
CA PRO A 178 -7.86 12.51 -1.86
C PRO A 178 -8.44 11.37 -2.69
N ALA A 179 -8.77 11.65 -3.95
CA ALA A 179 -9.21 10.64 -4.92
C ALA A 179 -8.00 9.88 -5.50
N PHE A 180 -7.16 9.31 -4.63
CA PHE A 180 -6.02 8.49 -5.03
C PHE A 180 -6.43 7.02 -5.01
N ASP A 181 -6.04 6.28 -6.05
CA ASP A 181 -6.10 4.83 -5.99
C ASP A 181 -5.17 4.32 -4.88
N PRO A 182 -5.59 3.31 -4.09
CA PRO A 182 -4.69 2.65 -3.14
C PRO A 182 -3.68 1.79 -3.91
N PRO A 183 -2.49 1.50 -3.32
CA PRO A 183 -1.62 0.45 -3.86
C PRO A 183 -2.37 -0.89 -3.92
N GLY A 184 -2.39 -1.52 -5.08
CA GLY A 184 -3.19 -2.69 -5.38
C GLY A 184 -2.59 -4.03 -4.94
N LYS A 185 -1.27 -4.11 -4.73
CA LYS A 185 -0.56 -5.36 -4.45
C LYS A 185 -1.00 -6.08 -3.18
N TYR A 186 -1.13 -5.36 -2.06
CA TYR A 186 -1.52 -5.93 -0.77
C TYR A 186 -2.24 -4.93 0.13
N ARG A 187 -2.92 -5.45 1.15
CA ARG A 187 -3.62 -4.65 2.17
C ARG A 187 -3.06 -4.96 3.54
N TYR A 188 -2.80 -3.95 4.35
CA TYR A 188 -2.41 -4.13 5.75
C TYR A 188 -3.63 -4.58 6.59
N PRO A 189 -3.48 -5.53 7.53
CA PRO A 189 -2.27 -6.30 7.88
C PRO A 189 -2.20 -7.68 7.20
N TYR A 190 -2.88 -7.87 6.07
CA TYR A 190 -3.00 -9.15 5.35
C TYR A 190 -1.76 -9.45 4.50
N THR A 191 -0.64 -9.67 5.18
CA THR A 191 0.63 -10.12 4.58
C THR A 191 1.15 -11.37 5.30
N PRO A 192 2.08 -12.15 4.71
CA PRO A 192 2.76 -13.24 5.41
C PRO A 192 3.46 -12.82 6.71
N LEU A 193 3.74 -11.52 6.88
CA LEU A 193 4.36 -10.92 8.07
C LEU A 193 3.31 -10.32 9.04
N GLY A 194 2.02 -10.44 8.72
CA GLY A 194 0.96 -9.78 9.47
C GLY A 194 1.17 -8.26 9.53
N ALA A 195 1.20 -7.72 10.75
CA ALA A 195 1.46 -6.31 11.01
C ALA A 195 2.95 -5.92 10.98
N ALA A 196 3.86 -6.91 11.01
CA ALA A 196 5.29 -6.69 11.14
C ALA A 196 5.95 -6.35 9.79
N LEU A 197 5.71 -5.14 9.28
CA LEU A 197 6.19 -4.76 7.95
C LEU A 197 7.65 -4.27 7.89
N PHE A 198 8.31 -4.05 9.04
CA PHE A 198 9.64 -3.46 9.07
C PHE A 198 10.71 -4.48 9.45
N ARG A 199 11.74 -4.60 8.63
CA ARG A 199 12.90 -5.44 8.91
C ARG A 199 13.78 -4.77 9.96
N VAL A 200 14.22 -5.53 10.96
CA VAL A 200 15.06 -5.06 12.09
C VAL A 200 16.33 -5.90 12.26
N ARG A 201 16.60 -6.79 11.31
CA ARG A 201 17.79 -7.66 11.29
C ARG A 201 18.46 -7.63 9.93
N ALA A 202 19.79 -7.65 9.94
CA ALA A 202 20.59 -7.66 8.72
C ALA A 202 20.49 -9.00 7.97
N GLY A 203 20.93 -8.98 6.71
CA GLY A 203 21.05 -10.16 5.85
C GLY A 203 19.84 -10.39 4.94
N PRO A 204 19.98 -11.30 3.96
CA PRO A 204 18.90 -11.67 3.05
C PRO A 204 17.74 -12.33 3.79
N LEU A 205 16.59 -12.44 3.12
CA LEU A 205 15.42 -13.09 3.69
C LEU A 205 15.70 -14.59 3.93
N ASP A 206 15.46 -15.05 5.16
CA ASP A 206 15.47 -16.46 5.53
C ASP A 206 14.04 -16.96 5.86
N PRO A 207 13.65 -18.20 5.55
CA PRO A 207 12.33 -18.73 5.92
C PRO A 207 12.01 -18.62 7.42
N ALA A 208 13.00 -18.64 8.32
CA ALA A 208 12.78 -18.43 9.75
C ALA A 208 12.42 -16.97 10.10
N ASP A 209 12.66 -16.00 9.21
CA ASP A 209 12.36 -14.59 9.45
C ASP A 209 10.86 -14.32 9.65
N PHE A 210 9.99 -15.16 9.09
CA PHE A 210 8.53 -15.07 9.25
C PHE A 210 8.06 -15.34 10.69
N SER A 211 8.89 -15.91 11.56
CA SER A 211 8.55 -16.20 12.96
C SER A 211 9.62 -15.82 13.99
N SER A 212 10.85 -15.51 13.56
CA SER A 212 11.99 -15.25 14.45
C SER A 212 12.09 -13.82 14.98
N GLY A 213 11.14 -12.93 14.64
CA GLY A 213 11.20 -11.51 14.98
C GLY A 213 12.22 -10.70 14.19
N ALA A 214 12.63 -11.19 13.00
CA ALA A 214 13.42 -10.41 12.05
C ALA A 214 12.64 -9.22 11.47
N PHE A 215 11.31 -9.31 11.51
CA PHE A 215 10.38 -8.25 11.20
C PHE A 215 9.59 -7.82 12.43
N ALA A 216 9.26 -6.52 12.51
CA ALA A 216 8.52 -5.93 13.61
C ALA A 216 7.56 -4.83 13.12
N GLN A 217 6.60 -4.45 13.99
CA GLN A 217 5.77 -3.25 13.79
C GLN A 217 6.55 -1.96 14.11
N PHE A 218 7.64 -2.09 14.87
CA PHE A 218 8.53 -1.02 15.29
C PHE A 218 9.88 -1.13 14.59
N ALA A 219 10.37 0.01 14.12
CA ALA A 219 11.72 0.22 13.63
C ALA A 219 12.08 1.69 13.89
N ASP A 220 13.21 1.92 14.55
CA ASP A 220 13.77 3.27 14.72
C ASP A 220 14.37 3.78 13.40
N ALA A 221 14.83 5.03 13.40
CA ALA A 221 15.42 5.65 12.22
C ALA A 221 16.67 4.90 11.72
N GLN A 222 17.44 4.26 12.62
CA GLN A 222 18.61 3.48 12.24
C GLN A 222 18.20 2.21 11.47
N ASN A 223 17.22 1.46 11.98
CA ASN A 223 16.69 0.25 11.35
C ASN A 223 15.98 0.57 10.02
N LEU A 224 15.21 1.66 9.96
CA LEU A 224 14.60 2.12 8.72
C LEU A 224 15.66 2.40 7.64
N ARG A 225 16.71 3.15 8.00
CA ARG A 225 17.83 3.43 7.11
C ARG A 225 18.55 2.17 6.65
N ARG A 226 18.85 1.26 7.59
CA ARG A 226 19.72 0.10 7.32
C ARG A 226 19.03 -1.02 6.56
N TYR A 227 17.76 -1.29 6.86
CA TYR A 227 17.11 -2.54 6.43
C TYR A 227 15.83 -2.35 5.63
N ASN A 228 15.26 -1.14 5.60
CA ASN A 228 13.97 -0.88 4.94
C ASN A 228 14.10 0.08 3.75
N THR A 229 15.28 0.65 3.57
CA THR A 229 15.59 1.59 2.49
C THR A 229 16.96 1.31 1.90
N HIS A 230 17.20 1.81 0.69
CA HIS A 230 18.48 1.80 0.02
C HIS A 230 18.94 3.24 -0.26
N PHE A 231 20.25 3.45 -0.27
CA PHE A 231 20.84 4.75 -0.55
C PHE A 231 20.61 5.14 -2.01
N VAL A 232 20.24 6.40 -2.23
CA VAL A 232 20.06 6.99 -3.57
C VAL A 232 21.22 7.94 -3.88
N THR A 233 21.45 8.93 -3.04
CA THR A 233 22.36 10.04 -3.32
C THR A 233 22.59 10.92 -2.09
N ARG A 234 23.59 11.80 -2.13
CA ARG A 234 23.75 12.90 -1.17
C ARG A 234 23.31 14.25 -1.75
N ASP A 235 22.88 14.29 -3.01
CA ASP A 235 22.33 15.50 -3.64
C ASP A 235 20.80 15.53 -3.46
N LEU A 236 20.32 16.47 -2.64
CA LEU A 236 18.89 16.65 -2.39
C LEU A 236 18.10 16.98 -3.67
N SER A 237 18.74 17.53 -4.70
CA SER A 237 18.06 17.88 -5.96
C SER A 237 17.47 16.66 -6.68
N LEU A 238 18.03 15.48 -6.41
CA LEU A 238 17.65 14.18 -6.99
C LEU A 238 16.64 13.40 -6.13
N ALA A 239 16.19 13.97 -5.00
CA ALA A 239 15.17 13.36 -4.16
C ALA A 239 13.80 13.33 -4.85
N GLN A 240 13.07 12.23 -4.68
CA GLN A 240 11.69 12.08 -5.14
C GLN A 240 10.72 12.11 -3.97
N SER A 241 9.47 12.49 -4.24
CA SER A 241 8.37 12.46 -3.26
C SER A 241 8.29 11.10 -2.56
N GLY A 242 8.37 11.10 -1.23
CA GLY A 242 8.35 9.91 -0.38
C GLY A 242 9.72 9.29 -0.08
N ASP A 243 10.80 9.81 -0.66
CA ASP A 243 12.15 9.47 -0.22
C ASP A 243 12.42 10.03 1.20
N LEU A 244 13.34 9.40 1.92
CA LEU A 244 13.69 9.73 3.30
C LEU A 244 15.06 10.39 3.36
N LEU A 245 15.19 11.44 4.17
CA LEU A 245 16.47 12.05 4.51
C LEU A 245 16.89 11.50 5.86
N PHE A 246 18.09 10.93 5.96
CA PHE A 246 18.63 10.47 7.24
C PHE A 246 19.80 11.34 7.69
N PHE A 247 19.86 11.57 8.98
CA PHE A 247 20.95 12.27 9.66
C PHE A 247 21.47 11.42 10.83
N HIS A 248 22.74 11.57 11.14
CA HIS A 248 23.36 11.08 12.36
C HIS A 248 24.02 12.27 13.05
N HIS A 249 23.49 12.65 14.21
CA HIS A 249 24.02 13.73 15.01
C HIS A 249 24.30 13.19 16.41
N GLU A 250 25.55 13.35 16.85
CA GLU A 250 26.09 12.68 18.03
C GLU A 250 25.86 11.16 17.94
N GLU A 251 25.08 10.60 18.87
CA GLU A 251 24.75 9.16 18.95
C GLU A 251 23.30 8.87 18.50
N THR A 252 22.63 9.83 17.85
CA THR A 252 21.20 9.72 17.50
C THR A 252 20.96 9.77 16.00
N PHE A 253 20.02 8.94 15.54
CA PHE A 253 19.54 8.95 14.17
C PHE A 253 18.28 9.81 14.08
N HIS A 254 18.27 10.74 13.13
CA HIS A 254 17.10 11.55 12.82
C HIS A 254 16.68 11.33 11.37
N SER A 255 15.39 11.48 11.10
CA SER A 255 14.83 11.26 9.77
C SER A 255 13.78 12.28 9.38
N MET A 256 13.74 12.63 8.10
CA MET A 256 12.72 13.49 7.52
C MET A 256 12.12 12.84 6.28
N ILE A 257 10.86 13.10 6.00
CA ILE A 257 10.18 12.67 4.77
C ILE A 257 10.29 13.82 3.77
N TYR A 258 10.86 13.55 2.59
CA TYR A 258 10.83 14.48 1.48
C TYR A 258 9.44 14.43 0.81
N LEU A 259 8.67 15.49 0.94
CA LEU A 259 7.30 15.57 0.39
C LEU A 259 7.30 15.91 -1.10
N GLY A 260 8.33 16.61 -1.59
CA GLY A 260 8.24 17.29 -2.88
C GLY A 260 7.22 18.43 -2.81
N ALA A 261 6.43 18.63 -3.86
CA ALA A 261 5.38 19.64 -3.85
C ALA A 261 4.25 19.25 -2.88
N SER A 262 3.74 20.22 -2.13
CA SER A 262 2.65 19.98 -1.19
C SER A 262 1.37 19.57 -1.91
N GLN A 263 0.73 18.50 -1.42
CA GLN A 263 -0.56 18.04 -1.93
C GLN A 263 -1.73 18.75 -1.25
N LEU A 264 -1.51 19.27 -0.03
CA LEU A 264 -2.53 19.98 0.76
C LEU A 264 -2.52 21.49 0.55
N ARG A 265 -1.35 22.10 0.33
CA ARG A 265 -1.18 23.53 0.07
C ARG A 265 -0.20 23.77 -1.09
N PRO A 266 -0.65 23.55 -2.35
CA PRO A 266 0.21 23.77 -3.51
C PRO A 266 0.57 25.25 -3.65
N ASP A 267 1.84 25.58 -3.50
CA ASP A 267 2.36 26.95 -3.60
C ASP A 267 3.65 27.05 -4.43
N GLY A 268 3.99 25.97 -5.16
CA GLY A 268 5.20 25.86 -5.98
C GLY A 268 6.47 25.52 -5.18
N ASN A 269 6.43 25.54 -3.85
CA ASN A 269 7.56 25.14 -3.02
C ASN A 269 7.63 23.61 -2.87
N ARG A 270 8.82 23.14 -2.50
CA ARG A 270 9.08 21.74 -2.14
C ARG A 270 9.34 21.67 -0.64
N TYR A 271 8.86 20.61 0.00
CA TYR A 271 8.86 20.50 1.46
C TYR A 271 9.51 19.21 1.98
N VAL A 272 9.95 19.28 3.22
CA VAL A 272 10.14 18.13 4.09
C VAL A 272 9.18 18.20 5.27
N VAL A 273 8.84 17.05 5.84
CA VAL A 273 8.12 16.95 7.12
C VAL A 273 8.81 15.95 8.03
N TYR A 274 8.86 16.26 9.32
CA TYR A 274 9.47 15.40 10.33
C TYR A 274 8.90 15.70 11.72
N HIS A 275 9.04 14.75 12.63
CA HIS A 275 8.79 14.96 14.05
C HIS A 275 10.12 15.20 14.77
N THR A 276 10.23 16.19 15.64
CA THR A 276 11.49 16.54 16.34
C THR A 276 11.95 15.44 17.29
N GLY A 277 11.00 14.64 17.79
CA GLY A 277 11.23 13.66 18.84
C GLY A 277 11.19 14.33 20.22
N PRO A 278 11.11 13.53 21.29
CA PRO A 278 11.07 14.05 22.64
C PRO A 278 12.46 14.55 23.08
N ASP A 279 12.50 15.66 23.81
CA ASP A 279 13.72 16.23 24.39
C ASP A 279 13.44 16.86 25.77
N GLY A 280 14.16 16.42 26.81
CA GLY A 280 14.16 17.09 28.12
C GLY A 280 12.79 17.30 28.81
N GLY A 281 11.75 16.55 28.42
CA GLY A 281 10.36 16.70 28.91
C GLY A 281 9.39 17.30 27.89
N ASP A 282 9.89 17.86 26.79
CA ASP A 282 9.10 18.21 25.61
C ASP A 282 8.77 16.94 24.82
N PRO A 283 7.48 16.62 24.51
CA PRO A 283 7.13 15.49 23.67
C PRO A 283 7.57 15.65 22.21
N GLY A 284 7.97 16.86 21.80
CA GLY A 284 8.31 17.21 20.44
C GLY A 284 7.11 17.64 19.61
N GLU A 285 7.41 18.09 18.39
CA GLU A 285 6.40 18.57 17.45
C GLU A 285 6.69 18.10 16.02
N ILE A 286 5.67 18.17 15.16
CA ILE A 286 5.84 17.97 13.72
C ILE A 286 6.20 19.31 13.08
N LYS A 287 7.34 19.35 12.41
CA LYS A 287 7.80 20.48 11.62
C LYS A 287 7.66 20.19 10.14
N ARG A 288 7.30 21.22 9.39
CA ARG A 288 7.27 21.23 7.92
C ARG A 288 8.07 22.44 7.44
N LEU A 289 9.16 22.17 6.73
CA LEU A 289 10.07 23.19 6.21
C LEU A 289 10.10 23.10 4.70
N SER A 290 10.11 24.25 4.02
CA SER A 290 10.50 24.27 2.62
C SER A 290 11.96 23.80 2.47
N VAL A 291 12.29 23.23 1.31
CA VAL A 291 13.66 22.86 0.98
C VAL A 291 14.60 24.06 1.10
N THR A 292 14.14 25.26 0.72
CA THR A 292 14.90 26.50 0.87
C THR A 292 15.22 26.82 2.33
N GLU A 293 14.23 26.72 3.23
CA GLU A 293 14.43 26.93 4.67
C GLU A 293 15.38 25.89 5.26
N LEU A 294 15.23 24.61 4.88
CA LEU A 294 16.09 23.53 5.35
C LEU A 294 17.55 23.70 4.89
N LEU A 295 17.80 24.20 3.67
CA LEU A 295 19.15 24.47 3.19
C LEU A 295 19.82 25.65 3.92
N HIS A 296 19.04 26.57 4.47
CA HIS A 296 19.51 27.71 5.25
C HIS A 296 19.30 27.52 6.76
N PHE A 297 19.04 26.29 7.21
CA PHE A 297 18.72 26.01 8.61
C PHE A 297 19.85 26.51 9.53
N PRO A 298 19.56 27.13 10.70
CA PRO A 298 20.60 27.80 11.49
C PRO A 298 21.76 26.90 11.88
N GLN A 299 21.48 25.68 12.34
CA GLN A 299 22.47 24.67 12.66
C GLN A 299 22.94 23.96 11.38
N LEU A 300 24.24 24.00 11.11
CA LEU A 300 24.84 23.41 9.90
C LEU A 300 24.64 21.90 9.83
N ASP A 301 24.59 21.24 10.98
CA ASP A 301 24.49 19.78 11.09
C ASP A 301 23.16 19.23 10.54
N TRP A 302 22.12 20.06 10.47
CA TRP A 302 20.81 19.71 9.93
C TRP A 302 20.61 20.09 8.46
N ARG A 303 21.61 20.68 7.79
CA ARG A 303 21.52 21.01 6.37
C ARG A 303 21.83 19.78 5.51
N PRO A 304 20.95 19.35 4.59
CA PRO A 304 21.17 18.18 3.72
C PRO A 304 22.11 18.51 2.56
N LEU A 305 23.33 18.93 2.89
CA LEU A 305 24.38 19.26 1.92
C LEU A 305 25.29 18.05 1.71
N PRO A 306 25.77 17.78 0.48
CA PRO A 306 26.66 16.65 0.22
C PRO A 306 27.90 16.59 1.14
N ALA A 307 28.45 17.75 1.50
CA ALA A 307 29.63 17.86 2.36
C ALA A 307 29.34 17.77 3.88
N ASN A 308 28.07 17.82 4.31
CA ASN A 308 27.73 17.73 5.73
C ASN A 308 27.90 16.29 6.23
N PRO A 309 28.83 16.00 7.15
CA PRO A 309 29.06 14.63 7.64
C PRO A 309 27.85 14.05 8.40
N ASN A 310 27.03 14.90 9.02
CA ASN A 310 25.84 14.47 9.74
C ASN A 310 24.71 14.05 8.80
N PHE A 311 24.66 14.59 7.58
CA PHE A 311 23.69 14.13 6.58
C PHE A 311 24.14 12.80 6.01
N LEU A 312 23.35 11.73 6.16
CA LEU A 312 23.70 10.40 5.67
C LEU A 312 23.31 10.22 4.20
N GLY A 313 22.35 11.02 3.71
CA GLY A 313 21.89 11.02 2.33
C GLY A 313 20.37 10.89 2.19
N VAL A 314 19.96 10.85 0.93
CA VAL A 314 18.61 10.51 0.48
C VAL A 314 18.52 8.99 0.31
N TYR A 315 17.48 8.41 0.89
CA TYR A 315 17.21 6.99 0.87
C TYR A 315 15.80 6.72 0.34
N ARG A 316 15.64 5.61 -0.37
CA ARG A 316 14.35 5.20 -0.93
C ARG A 316 13.92 3.86 -0.37
N TRP A 317 12.62 3.71 -0.17
CA TRP A 317 12.03 2.45 0.30
C TRP A 317 12.41 1.26 -0.57
N ASN A 318 12.75 0.14 0.07
CA ASN A 318 13.03 -1.11 -0.65
C ASN A 318 11.82 -1.62 -1.43
N ILE A 319 10.61 -1.32 -0.97
CA ILE A 319 9.38 -1.64 -1.72
C ILE A 319 9.25 -0.87 -3.04
N LEU A 320 10.02 0.19 -3.26
CA LEU A 320 10.04 0.98 -4.50
C LEU A 320 11.28 0.66 -5.36
N ARG A 321 12.07 -0.35 -4.99
CA ARG A 321 13.31 -0.67 -5.67
C ARG A 321 13.02 -1.40 -6.98
N GLU A 322 13.63 -0.93 -8.05
CA GLU A 322 13.49 -1.45 -9.41
C GLU A 322 14.75 -2.24 -9.79
N ALA A 323 14.58 -3.26 -10.64
CA ALA A 323 15.73 -3.93 -11.26
C ALA A 323 16.40 -2.96 -12.23
N LEU A 324 17.73 -2.93 -12.24
CA LEU A 324 18.53 -2.05 -13.12
C LEU A 324 18.47 -2.47 -14.59
#